data_AF-A0A3Q1BCT2-F1
#
_entry.id   AF-A0A3Q1BCT2-F1
#
_cell.length_a   1.000
_cell.length_b   1.000
_cell.length_c   1.000
_cell.angle_alpha   90.00
_cell.angle_beta   90.00
_cell.angle_gamma   90.00
#
_symmetry.space_group_name_H-M   'P 1'
#
loop_
_entity.id
_entity.type
_entity.pdbx_description
1 polymer ?
#
loop_
_entity_poly.entity_id
_entity_poly.type
_entity_poly.pdbx_seq_one_letter_code
_entity_poly.pdbx_strand_id
1 'polypeptide(L)'
;LESIPTDLGQRHGTPWTDHHIFFYFWRLFDTHPECKDAFLVFRDIDDLETLRNSRELRAHSLSIMSFIEKTVARIDQDELLFELILDLGKKHYQYNVLPKYYQASLAEFIQAVQPVLKEHWSSDLEEAWKVNRFAQ
;
A
#
# COMPACT_ATOMS: atom_id res chain seq x y z
N LEU A 1 -13.83 8.90 15.34
CA LEU A 1 -13.41 7.57 14.86
C LEU A 1 -14.64 6.87 14.31
N GLU A 2 -15.08 7.26 13.11
CA GLU A 2 -16.17 6.57 12.44
C GLU A 2 -15.64 5.22 11.92
N SER A 3 -16.37 4.17 12.27
CA SER A 3 -16.10 2.78 11.90
C SER A 3 -15.88 2.64 10.40
N ILE A 4 -14.74 2.06 10.02
CA ILE A 4 -14.48 1.64 8.64
C ILE A 4 -15.58 0.63 8.26
N PRO A 5 -16.39 0.89 7.22
CA PRO A 5 -17.48 -0.02 6.86
C PRO A 5 -16.92 -1.40 6.46
N THR A 6 -17.46 -2.44 7.08
CA THR A 6 -17.09 -3.86 6.87
C THR A 6 -17.64 -4.45 5.57
N ASP A 7 -18.15 -3.63 4.65
CA ASP A 7 -18.64 -4.08 3.36
C ASP A 7 -17.47 -4.24 2.38
N LEU A 8 -16.90 -5.45 2.39
CA LEU A 8 -15.83 -5.92 1.51
C LEU A 8 -16.36 -6.35 0.13
N GLY A 9 -17.63 -6.04 -0.20
CA GLY A 9 -18.36 -6.62 -1.32
C GLY A 9 -18.45 -5.76 -2.58
N GLN A 10 -18.56 -4.44 -2.49
CA GLN A 10 -18.96 -3.64 -3.65
C GLN A 10 -18.41 -2.21 -3.63
N ARG A 11 -17.15 -2.04 -4.04
CA ARG A 11 -16.70 -0.78 -4.64
C ARG A 11 -16.63 -0.94 -6.16
N HIS A 12 -17.81 -0.96 -6.80
CA HIS A 12 -17.88 -0.81 -8.25
C HIS A 12 -17.33 0.58 -8.62
N GLY A 13 -16.18 0.61 -9.30
CA GLY A 13 -15.65 1.85 -9.89
C GLY A 13 -14.24 2.27 -9.45
N THR A 14 -13.55 1.53 -8.58
CA THR A 14 -12.12 1.83 -8.34
C THR A 14 -11.26 1.24 -9.48
N PRO A 15 -10.29 1.98 -10.05
CA PRO A 15 -9.40 1.48 -11.11
C PRO A 15 -8.56 0.25 -10.71
N TRP A 16 -8.45 0.02 -9.40
CA TRP A 16 -7.64 -1.02 -8.80
C TRP A 16 -8.46 -2.30 -8.65
N THR A 17 -8.14 -3.30 -9.46
CA THR A 17 -8.70 -4.64 -9.32
C THR A 17 -7.95 -5.40 -8.23
N ASP A 18 -8.59 -6.40 -7.63
CA ASP A 18 -7.97 -7.34 -6.67
C ASP A 18 -6.65 -7.94 -7.23
N HIS A 19 -6.50 -8.01 -8.56
CA HIS A 19 -5.32 -8.51 -9.24
C HIS A 19 -4.08 -7.60 -9.10
N HIS A 20 -4.21 -6.28 -9.31
CA HIS A 20 -3.05 -5.36 -9.25
C HIS A 20 -2.51 -5.21 -7.83
N ILE A 21 -3.45 -5.20 -6.88
CA ILE A 21 -3.17 -5.18 -5.45
C ILE A 21 -2.44 -6.45 -5.03
N PHE A 22 -2.92 -7.62 -5.47
CA PHE A 22 -2.24 -8.88 -5.22
C PHE A 22 -0.83 -8.89 -5.82
N PHE A 23 -0.68 -8.40 -7.06
CA PHE A 23 0.61 -8.33 -7.73
C PHE A 23 1.64 -7.49 -6.97
N TYR A 24 1.22 -6.36 -6.37
CA TYR A 24 2.06 -5.55 -5.49
C TYR A 24 2.61 -6.36 -4.30
N PHE A 25 1.75 -7.03 -3.54
CA PHE A 25 2.19 -7.83 -2.39
C PHE A 25 3.00 -9.05 -2.78
N TRP A 26 2.62 -9.70 -3.87
CA TRP A 26 3.37 -10.82 -4.44
C TRP A 26 4.81 -10.40 -4.73
N ARG A 27 4.99 -9.28 -5.44
CA ARG A 27 6.33 -8.72 -5.71
C ARG A 27 7.07 -8.36 -4.42
N LEU A 28 6.42 -7.66 -3.49
CA LEU A 28 7.03 -7.25 -2.23
C LEU A 28 7.57 -8.44 -1.42
N PHE A 29 6.81 -9.52 -1.32
CA PHE A 29 7.23 -10.69 -0.57
C PHE A 29 8.19 -11.60 -1.34
N ASP A 30 8.18 -11.57 -2.67
CA ASP A 30 9.13 -12.27 -3.53
C ASP A 30 10.51 -11.58 -3.48
N THR A 31 10.56 -10.25 -3.56
CA THR A 31 11.80 -9.47 -3.57
C THR A 31 12.33 -9.14 -2.17
N HIS A 32 11.44 -8.98 -1.19
CA HIS A 32 11.76 -8.62 0.20
C HIS A 32 11.00 -9.55 1.17
N PRO A 33 11.33 -10.85 1.24
CA PRO A 33 10.64 -11.82 2.08
C PRO A 33 10.61 -11.43 3.56
N GLU A 34 11.61 -10.67 4.05
CA GLU A 34 11.64 -10.15 5.41
C GLU A 34 10.49 -9.17 5.73
N CYS A 35 9.83 -8.60 4.71
CA CYS A 35 8.63 -7.80 4.92
C CYS A 35 7.46 -8.64 5.44
N LYS A 36 7.43 -9.95 5.17
CA LYS A 36 6.39 -10.86 5.71
C LYS A 36 6.43 -10.92 7.24
N ASP A 37 7.58 -10.67 7.87
CA ASP A 37 7.71 -10.72 9.34
C ASP A 37 6.87 -9.65 10.04
N ALA A 38 6.58 -8.54 9.37
CA ALA A 38 5.67 -7.52 9.87
C ALA A 38 4.19 -7.96 9.83
N PHE A 39 3.87 -9.02 9.08
CA PHE A 39 2.51 -9.52 8.85
C PHE A 39 2.25 -10.81 9.63
N LEU A 40 2.09 -10.67 10.95
CA LEU A 40 1.92 -11.79 11.89
C LEU A 40 0.85 -12.82 11.49
N VAL A 41 -0.19 -12.40 10.76
CA VAL A 41 -1.32 -13.27 10.38
C VAL A 41 -0.95 -14.26 9.27
N PHE A 42 -0.04 -13.92 8.37
CA PHE A 42 0.29 -14.76 7.21
C PHE A 42 1.79 -14.90 6.98
N ARG A 43 2.62 -14.55 7.97
CA ARG A 43 4.07 -14.76 7.95
C ARG A 43 4.45 -16.20 7.60
N ASP A 44 3.69 -17.16 8.11
CA ASP A 44 3.97 -18.60 7.94
C ASP A 44 3.24 -19.20 6.71
N ILE A 45 2.64 -18.36 5.85
CA ILE A 45 2.01 -18.79 4.59
C ILE A 45 3.00 -18.55 3.44
N ASP A 46 3.64 -19.64 3.01
CA ASP A 46 4.57 -19.62 1.88
C ASP A 46 3.87 -19.79 0.52
N ASP A 47 2.69 -20.42 0.52
CA ASP A 47 1.92 -20.59 -0.70
C ASP A 47 1.22 -19.28 -1.10
N LEU A 48 1.67 -18.70 -2.21
CA LEU A 48 1.19 -17.42 -2.71
C LEU A 48 -0.26 -17.49 -3.21
N GLU A 49 -0.73 -18.65 -3.64
CA GLU A 49 -2.13 -18.85 -4.02
C GLU A 49 -3.06 -18.85 -2.80
N THR A 50 -2.66 -19.51 -1.71
CA THR A 50 -3.34 -19.43 -0.41
C THR A 50 -3.33 -17.99 0.11
N LEU A 51 -2.19 -17.31 0.02
CA LEU A 51 -2.06 -15.92 0.45
C LEU A 51 -2.98 -14.98 -0.37
N ARG A 52 -3.11 -15.21 -1.69
CA ARG A 52 -4.06 -14.47 -2.55
C ARG A 52 -5.49 -14.53 -2.06
N ASN A 53 -5.89 -15.68 -1.52
CA ASN A 53 -7.23 -15.94 -1.03
C ASN A 53 -7.42 -15.57 0.44
N SER A 54 -6.37 -15.06 1.12
CA SER A 54 -6.47 -14.59 2.50
C SER A 54 -7.35 -13.34 2.61
N ARG A 55 -8.35 -13.42 3.49
CA ARG A 55 -9.21 -12.29 3.83
C ARG A 55 -8.41 -11.13 4.43
N GLU A 56 -7.36 -11.46 5.17
CA GLU A 56 -6.52 -10.51 5.90
C GLU A 56 -5.57 -9.78 4.96
N LEU A 57 -4.96 -10.47 4.00
CA LEU A 57 -4.20 -9.79 2.95
C LEU A 57 -5.11 -8.85 2.14
N ARG A 58 -6.32 -9.30 1.79
CA ARG A 58 -7.30 -8.46 1.07
C ARG A 58 -7.73 -7.24 1.89
N ALA A 59 -8.00 -7.41 3.18
CA ALA A 59 -8.36 -6.30 4.06
C ALA A 59 -7.21 -5.29 4.23
N HIS A 60 -5.99 -5.79 4.41
CA HIS A 60 -4.81 -4.94 4.54
C HIS A 60 -4.54 -4.18 3.24
N SER A 61 -4.65 -4.87 2.11
CA SER A 61 -4.56 -4.30 0.77
C SER A 61 -5.52 -3.13 0.55
N LEU A 62 -6.79 -3.32 0.88
CA LEU A 62 -7.79 -2.26 0.80
C LEU A 62 -7.45 -1.08 1.72
N SER A 63 -6.87 -1.37 2.89
CA SER A 63 -6.42 -0.34 3.83
C SER A 63 -5.29 0.52 3.26
N ILE A 64 -4.31 -0.10 2.57
CA ILE A 64 -3.25 0.63 1.85
C ILE A 64 -3.87 1.51 0.76
N MET A 65 -4.73 0.94 -0.10
CA MET A 65 -5.31 1.71 -1.20
C MET A 65 -6.16 2.87 -0.71
N SER A 66 -6.97 2.66 0.33
CA SER A 66 -7.75 3.74 0.96
C SER A 66 -6.85 4.81 1.58
N PHE A 67 -5.70 4.42 2.13
CA PHE A 67 -4.73 5.39 2.66
C PHE A 67 -4.14 6.23 1.52
N ILE A 68 -3.68 5.61 0.44
CA ILE A 68 -3.12 6.31 -0.73
C ILE A 68 -4.14 7.28 -1.32
N GLU A 69 -5.39 6.84 -1.51
CA GLU A 69 -6.48 7.69 -1.99
C GLU A 69 -6.69 8.92 -1.09
N LYS A 70 -6.71 8.73 0.23
CA LYS A 70 -6.88 9.82 1.20
C LYS A 70 -5.71 10.80 1.18
N THR A 71 -4.49 10.30 1.01
CA THR A 71 -3.24 11.07 0.93
C THR A 71 -3.22 11.91 -0.35
N VAL A 72 -3.50 11.32 -1.51
CA VAL A 72 -3.57 12.04 -2.80
C VAL A 72 -4.65 13.12 -2.77
N ALA A 73 -5.83 12.82 -2.19
CA ALA A 73 -6.92 13.79 -2.06
C ALA A 73 -6.61 14.99 -1.13
N ARG A 74 -5.55 14.89 -0.32
CA ARG A 74 -5.12 15.90 0.67
C ARG A 74 -3.70 16.40 0.42
N ILE A 75 -3.15 16.16 -0.77
CA ILE A 75 -1.74 16.44 -1.05
C ILE A 75 -1.39 17.93 -0.88
N ASP A 76 -2.37 18.83 -1.10
CA ASP A 76 -2.23 20.28 -0.92
C ASP A 76 -2.75 20.79 0.44
N GLN A 77 -3.00 19.90 1.41
CA GLN A 77 -3.55 20.21 2.73
C GLN A 77 -2.57 19.77 3.83
N ASP A 78 -1.45 20.48 3.95
CA ASP A 78 -0.29 20.10 4.77
C ASP A 78 -0.63 19.61 6.19
N GLU A 79 -1.48 20.33 6.93
CA GLU A 79 -1.85 19.96 8.30
C GLU A 79 -2.61 18.63 8.36
N LEU A 80 -3.61 18.45 7.48
CA LEU A 80 -4.42 17.24 7.42
C LEU A 80 -3.63 16.05 6.89
N LEU A 81 -2.72 16.30 5.95
CA LEU A 81 -1.80 15.29 5.43
C LEU A 81 -0.82 14.84 6.51
N PHE A 82 -0.26 15.78 7.27
CA PHE A 82 0.65 15.49 8.38
C PHE A 82 -0.02 14.64 9.45
N GLU A 83 -1.22 15.00 9.91
CA GLU A 83 -1.97 14.21 10.89
C GLU A 83 -2.25 12.79 10.40
N LEU A 84 -2.65 12.65 9.12
CA LEU A 84 -2.93 11.37 8.49
C LEU A 84 -1.68 10.45 8.45
N ILE A 85 -0.54 11.00 8.03
CA ILE A 85 0.73 10.26 7.95
C ILE A 85 1.25 9.93 9.36
N LEU A 86 1.16 10.86 10.30
CA LEU A 86 1.59 10.66 11.68
C LEU A 86 0.81 9.53 12.36
N ASP A 87 -0.51 9.48 12.18
CA ASP A 87 -1.33 8.39 12.73
C ASP A 87 -1.04 7.04 12.07
N LEU A 88 -0.68 7.02 10.79
CA LEU A 88 -0.19 5.80 10.13
C LEU A 88 1.14 5.35 10.73
N GLY A 89 2.08 6.28 10.93
CA GLY A 89 3.39 6.02 11.52
C GLY A 89 3.30 5.46 12.93
N LYS A 90 2.43 6.03 13.79
CA LYS A 90 2.18 5.52 15.15
C LYS A 90 1.72 4.05 15.14
N LYS A 91 0.80 3.68 14.24
CA LYS A 91 0.30 2.30 14.12
C LYS A 91 1.41 1.35 13.68
N HIS A 92 2.19 1.72 12.67
CA HIS A 92 3.28 0.88 12.18
C HIS A 92 4.43 0.75 13.19
N TYR A 93 4.68 1.79 13.99
CA TYR A 93 5.60 1.72 15.12
C TYR A 93 5.12 0.68 16.15
N GLN A 94 3.81 0.67 16.49
CA GLN A 94 3.22 -0.36 17.35
C GLN A 94 3.33 -1.77 16.77
N TYR A 95 3.35 -1.91 15.45
CA TYR A 95 3.54 -3.18 14.75
C TYR A 95 5.01 -3.59 14.60
N ASN A 96 5.97 -2.81 15.12
CA ASN A 96 7.41 -3.01 14.96
C ASN A 96 7.86 -3.06 13.48
N VAL A 97 7.17 -2.34 12.59
CA VAL A 97 7.55 -2.22 11.18
C VAL A 97 8.79 -1.34 11.09
N LEU A 98 9.87 -1.88 10.51
CA LEU A 98 11.11 -1.14 10.35
C LEU A 98 10.98 -0.09 9.23
N PRO A 99 11.56 1.12 9.38
CA PRO A 99 11.46 2.17 8.36
C PRO A 99 11.95 1.75 6.96
N LYS A 100 12.91 0.83 6.88
CA LYS A 100 13.41 0.27 5.60
C LYS A 100 12.31 -0.38 4.75
N TYR A 101 11.26 -0.91 5.38
CA TYR A 101 10.14 -1.54 4.68
C TYR A 101 9.28 -0.55 3.91
N TYR A 102 9.26 0.73 4.29
CA TYR A 102 8.55 1.75 3.49
C TYR A 102 9.22 2.02 2.16
N GLN A 103 10.55 1.98 2.09
CA GLN A 103 11.29 2.19 0.84
C GLN A 103 11.07 1.02 -0.13
N ALA A 104 11.18 -0.22 0.37
CA ALA A 104 10.88 -1.43 -0.41
C ALA A 104 9.42 -1.44 -0.89
N SER A 105 8.49 -1.14 0.02
CA SER A 105 7.05 -1.01 -0.28
C SER A 105 6.77 0.03 -1.37
N LEU A 106 7.36 1.22 -1.29
CA LEU A 106 7.17 2.26 -2.30
C LEU A 106 7.71 1.83 -3.67
N ALA A 107 8.89 1.22 -3.71
CA ALA A 107 9.50 0.77 -4.97
C ALA A 107 8.60 -0.28 -5.67
N GLU A 108 8.13 -1.28 -4.94
CA GLU A 108 7.26 -2.31 -5.52
C GLU A 108 5.86 -1.77 -5.85
N PHE A 109 5.37 -0.79 -5.10
CA PHE A 109 4.10 -0.12 -5.41
C PHE A 109 4.18 0.58 -6.77
N ILE A 110 5.24 1.35 -7.03
CA ILE A 110 5.44 2.03 -8.32
C ILE A 110 5.48 1.00 -9.46
N GLN A 111 6.21 -0.11 -9.29
CA GLN A 111 6.27 -1.20 -10.28
C GLN A 111 4.89 -1.84 -10.54
N ALA A 112 4.04 -1.94 -9.52
CA ALA A 112 2.70 -2.50 -9.66
C ALA A 112 1.71 -1.51 -10.29
N VAL A 113 1.88 -0.20 -10.08
CA VAL A 113 0.99 0.84 -10.59
C VAL A 113 1.27 1.20 -12.05
N GLN A 114 2.53 1.21 -12.47
CA GLN A 114 2.92 1.60 -13.82
C GLN A 114 2.15 0.85 -14.93
N PRO A 115 2.00 -0.49 -14.89
CA PRO A 115 1.20 -1.23 -15.88
C PRO A 115 -0.30 -0.92 -15.84
N VAL A 116 -0.83 -0.44 -14.71
CA VAL A 116 -2.25 -0.10 -14.53
C VAL A 116 -2.58 1.21 -15.23
N LEU A 117 -1.68 2.20 -15.10
CA LEU A 117 -1.88 3.52 -15.65
C LEU A 117 -1.58 3.60 -17.16
N LYS A 118 -0.82 2.65 -17.71
CA LYS A 118 -0.56 2.51 -19.16
C LYS A 118 -0.16 3.85 -19.80
N GLU A 119 -1.00 4.37 -20.70
CA GLU A 119 -0.77 5.64 -21.41
C GLU A 119 -0.81 6.89 -20.52
N HIS A 120 -1.40 6.78 -19.32
CA HIS A 120 -1.37 7.84 -18.31
C HIS A 120 -0.10 7.83 -17.46
N TRP A 121 0.77 6.81 -17.60
CA TRP A 121 2.08 6.80 -16.95
C TRP A 121 3.10 7.58 -17.77
N SER A 122 3.31 8.86 -17.41
CA SER A 122 4.34 9.71 -18.01
C SER A 122 5.63 9.70 -17.20
N SER A 123 6.74 10.13 -17.82
CA SER A 123 8.01 10.33 -17.11
C SER A 123 7.87 11.33 -15.96
N ASP A 124 7.08 12.40 -16.14
CA ASP A 124 6.82 13.39 -15.09
C ASP A 124 6.08 12.75 -13.90
N LEU A 125 5.14 11.85 -14.17
CA LEU A 125 4.43 11.13 -13.11
C LEU A 125 5.38 10.18 -12.38
N GLU A 126 6.19 9.42 -13.11
CA GLU A 126 7.19 8.52 -12.53
C GLU A 126 8.16 9.27 -11.60
N GLU A 127 8.68 10.41 -12.05
CA GLU A 127 9.55 11.24 -11.23
C GLU A 127 8.80 11.80 -10.02
N ALA A 128 7.56 12.29 -10.18
CA ALA A 128 6.77 12.79 -9.06
C ALA A 128 6.56 11.74 -7.95
N TRP A 129 6.39 10.46 -8.29
CA TRP A 129 6.26 9.36 -7.34
C TRP A 129 7.60 8.90 -6.74
N LYS A 130 8.72 9.08 -7.45
CA LYS A 130 10.07 8.77 -6.94
C LYS A 130 10.67 9.88 -6.08
N VAL A 131 10.24 11.13 -6.27
CA VAL A 131 10.79 12.29 -5.54
C VAL A 131 10.42 12.16 -4.06
N ASN A 132 11.37 11.61 -3.30
CA ASN A 132 11.30 11.53 -1.86
C ASN A 132 11.61 12.90 -1.26
N ARG A 133 10.59 13.76 -1.10
CA ARG A 133 10.76 15.12 -0.52
C ARG A 133 11.16 15.12 0.97
N PHE A 134 11.38 13.97 1.60
CA PHE A 134 11.70 13.86 3.02
C PHE A 134 13.20 13.68 3.34
N ALA A 135 14.08 14.04 2.40
CA ALA A 135 15.53 14.06 2.62
C ALA A 135 16.14 15.41 2.18
N GLN A 136 15.72 16.51 2.81
CA GLN A 136 16.50 17.74 2.93
C GLN A 136 16.43 18.25 4.35
#